data_AF-A0A659SF15-F1
#
_entry.id   AF-A0A659SF15-F1
#
_cell.length_a   1.000
_cell.length_b   1.000
_cell.length_c   1.000
_cell.angle_alpha   90.00
_cell.angle_beta   90.00
_cell.angle_gamma   90.00
#
_symmetry.space_group_name_H-M   'P 1'
#
loop_
_entity.id
_entity.type
_entity.pdbx_description
1 polymer ?
#
loop_
_entity_poly.entity_id
_entity_poly.type
_entity_poly.pdbx_seq_one_letter_code
_entity_poly.pdbx_strand_id
1 'polypeptide(L)' 'YGFANETATEPEVKVVINAGQFATSPPQYWHRVELSDDARFNIHFWVEEDHQGEEMYQQKKA' A
#
# COMPACT_ATOMS: atom_id res chain seq x y z
N TYR A 1 -0.31 5.19 5.26
CA TYR A 1 -1.54 5.38 6.05
C TYR A 1 -2.54 4.31 5.67
N GLY A 2 -3.14 3.64 6.64
CA GLY A 2 -4.18 2.61 6.44
C GLY A 2 -5.55 3.11 6.91
N PHE A 3 -6.61 2.64 6.25
CA PHE A 3 -7.98 3.09 6.42
C PHE A 3 -8.92 1.89 6.53
N ALA A 4 -9.97 2.02 7.34
CA ALA A 4 -10.98 0.98 7.52
C ALA A 4 -11.74 0.65 6.22
N ASN A 5 -11.94 1.64 5.34
CA ASN A 5 -12.66 1.51 4.08
C ASN A 5 -12.36 2.70 3.14
N GLU A 6 -12.96 2.68 1.95
CA GLU A 6 -12.78 3.70 0.91
C GLU A 6 -13.23 5.11 1.30
N THR A 7 -14.24 5.25 2.17
CA THR A 7 -14.83 6.55 2.52
C THR A 7 -14.27 7.14 3.81
N ALA A 8 -13.41 6.41 4.51
CA ALA A 8 -12.79 6.86 5.75
C ALA A 8 -11.87 8.06 5.50
N THR A 9 -12.12 9.16 6.21
CA THR A 9 -11.32 10.38 6.12
C THR A 9 -10.14 10.38 7.10
N GLU A 10 -10.23 9.58 8.17
CA GLU A 10 -9.19 9.45 9.18
C GLU A 10 -8.51 8.08 9.07
N PRO A 11 -7.16 8.04 9.10
CA PRO A 11 -6.44 6.77 9.06
C PRO A 11 -6.43 6.10 10.43
N GLU A 12 -6.69 4.80 10.47
CA GLU A 12 -6.55 3.98 11.68
C GLU A 12 -5.10 3.57 11.96
N VAL A 13 -4.25 3.56 10.93
CA VAL A 13 -2.84 3.19 11.04
C VAL A 13 -1.94 4.20 10.32
N LYS A 14 -0.91 4.69 11.01
CA LYS A 14 0.15 5.53 10.44
C LYS A 14 1.52 4.88 10.68
N VAL A 15 2.29 4.68 9.61
CA VAL A 15 3.63 4.10 9.64
C VAL A 15 4.56 5.01 8.85
N VAL A 16 5.75 5.28 9.39
CA VAL A 16 6.85 5.97 8.71
C VAL A 16 7.90 4.92 8.35
N ILE A 17 8.24 4.84 7.07
CA ILE A 17 9.21 3.88 6.54
C ILE A 17 10.47 4.66 6.17
N ASN A 18 11.56 4.47 6.91
CA ASN A 18 12.83 5.13 6.61
C ASN A 18 13.62 4.35 5.56
N ALA A 19 14.65 4.98 4.98
CA ALA A 19 15.54 4.33 4.02
C ALA A 19 16.14 3.03 4.61
N GLY A 20 16.09 1.95 3.83
CA GLY A 20 16.53 0.61 4.26
C GLY A 20 15.49 -0.20 5.03
N GLN A 21 14.30 0.35 5.31
CA GLN A 21 13.18 -0.37 5.92
C GLN A 21 12.13 -0.75 4.88
N PHE A 22 11.29 -1.73 5.21
CA PHE A 22 10.13 -2.12 4.42
C PHE A 22 8.91 -2.31 5.33
N ALA A 23 7.71 -2.22 4.74
CA ALA A 23 6.46 -2.56 5.38
C ALA A 23 5.58 -3.36 4.41
N THR A 24 4.70 -4.19 4.94
CA THR A 24 3.74 -4.96 4.16
C THR A 24 2.32 -4.43 4.40
N SER A 25 1.54 -4.29 3.33
CA SER A 25 0.11 -4.03 3.41
C SER A 25 -0.64 -5.35 3.23
N PRO A 26 -1.63 -5.64 4.11
CA PRO A 26 -2.52 -6.78 3.88
C PRO A 26 -3.28 -6.64 2.55
N PRO A 27 -3.59 -7.75 1.86
CA PRO A 27 -4.45 -7.72 0.68
C PRO A 27 -5.80 -7.05 0.95
N GLN A 28 -6.35 -6.36 -0.05
CA GLN A 28 -7.65 -5.66 0.03
C GLN A 28 -7.77 -4.59 1.13
N TYR A 29 -6.65 -4.15 1.70
CA TYR A 29 -6.64 -3.11 2.72
C TYR A 29 -6.46 -1.71 2.12
N TRP A 30 -7.36 -0.78 2.45
CA TRP A 30 -7.33 0.58 1.93
C TRP A 30 -6.17 1.35 2.54
N HIS A 31 -5.29 1.88 1.68
CA HIS A 31 -4.11 2.60 2.14
C HIS A 31 -3.69 3.70 1.16
N ARG A 32 -2.99 4.70 1.70
CA ARG A 32 -2.38 5.81 0.97
C ARG A 32 -0.93 6.00 1.41
N VAL A 33 -0.05 6.23 0.44
CA VAL A 33 1.37 6.52 0.67
C VAL A 33 1.63 8.00 0.41
N GLU A 34 2.46 8.62 1.26
CA GLU A 34 2.98 9.97 1.08
C GLU A 34 4.51 9.88 0.97
N LEU A 35 5.08 10.66 0.05
CA LEU A 35 6.51 10.71 -0.24
C LEU A 35 7.09 12.02 0.33
N SER A 36 8.26 11.97 0.94
CA SER A 36 9.10 13.16 1.11
C SER A 36 9.76 13.54 -0.23
N ASP A 37 10.26 14.77 -0.34
CA ASP A 37 10.82 15.31 -1.59
C ASP A 37 11.97 14.47 -2.17
N ASP A 38 12.76 13.84 -1.30
CA ASP A 38 13.91 13.02 -1.62
C ASP A 38 13.62 11.51 -1.61
N ALA A 39 12.40 11.10 -1.23
CA ALA A 39 12.06 9.69 -1.09
C ALA A 39 12.17 8.96 -2.44
N ARG A 40 12.77 7.77 -2.38
CA ARG A 40 12.84 6.80 -3.47
C ARG A 40 12.54 5.43 -2.87
N PHE A 41 11.55 4.74 -3.43
CA PHE A 41 11.15 3.41 -2.99
C PHE A 41 10.62 2.61 -4.18
N ASN A 42 10.50 1.30 -3.99
CA ASN A 42 9.85 0.40 -4.94
C ASN A 42 8.83 -0.46 -4.20
N ILE A 43 7.90 -1.06 -4.93
CA ILE A 43 6.86 -1.93 -4.39
C ILE A 43 7.08 -3.33 -4.97
N HIS A 44 7.02 -4.34 -4.10
CA HIS A 44 6.98 -5.74 -4.49
C HIS A 44 5.58 -6.29 -4.21
N PHE A 45 4.94 -6.85 -5.22
CA PHE A 45 3.68 -7.57 -5.07
C PHE A 45 3.96 -9.06 -4.96
N TRP A 46 3.47 -9.65 -3.87
CA TRP A 46 3.56 -11.09 -3.62
C TRP A 46 2.18 -11.70 -3.79
N VAL A 47 2.13 -12.87 -4.40
CA VAL A 47 0.90 -13.61 -4.70
C VAL A 47 1.08 -15.06 -4.29
N GLU A 48 0.02 -15.69 -3.80
CA GLU A 48 0.02 -17.14 -3.60
C GLU A 48 0.12 -17.85 -4.95
N GLU A 49 0.72 -19.06 -4.99
CA GLU A 49 1.05 -19.74 -6.25
C GLU A 49 -0.17 -19.96 -7.17
N ASP A 50 -1.36 -20.14 -6.59
CA ASP A 50 -2.61 -20.37 -7.33
C ASP A 50 -3.15 -19.12 -8.08
N HIS A 51 -2.61 -17.93 -7.80
CA HIS A 51 -3.07 -16.65 -8.36
C HIS A 51 -2.06 -16.00 -9.31
N GLN A 52 -1.10 -16.76 -9.84
CA GLN A 52 -0.12 -16.25 -10.80
C GLN A 52 -0.79 -15.74 -12.10
N GLY A 53 -0.68 -14.43 -12.36
CA GLY A 53 -1.14 -13.79 -13.59
C GLY A 53 -2.37 -12.88 -13.44
N GLU A 54 -2.94 -12.77 -12.24
CA GLU A 54 -4.08 -11.89 -11.95
C GLU A 54 -3.65 -10.44 -11.62
N GLU A 55 -4.58 -9.48 -11.75
CA GLU A 55 -4.32 -8.08 -11.42
C GLU A 55 -4.18 -7.90 -9.89
N MET A 56 -2.99 -7.51 -9.44
CA MET A 56 -2.61 -7.54 -8.02
C MET A 56 -2.99 -6.28 -7.22
N TYR A 57 -3.48 -5.24 -7.88
CA TYR A 57 -3.86 -3.99 -7.23
C TYR A 57 -5.03 -3.34 -7.95
N GLN A 58 -5.84 -2.61 -7.20
CA GLN A 58 -6.91 -1.80 -7.75
C GLN A 58 -6.60 -0.33 -7.50
N GLN A 59 -6.75 0.49 -8.52
CA GLN A 59 -6.58 1.94 -8.43
C GLN A 59 -7.85 2.61 -8.92
N LYS A 60 -8.35 3.58 -8.16
CA LYS A 60 -9.36 4.51 -8.69
C LYS A 60 -8.72 5.34 -9.80
N LYS A 61 -9.21 5.19 -11.03
CA LYS A 61 -8.90 6.13 -12.11
C LYS A 61 -9.59 7.46 -11.78
N ALA A 62 -8.83 8.54 -11.88
CA ALA A 62 -9.32 9.91 -11.73
C ALA A 62 -10.26 10.30 -12.89
#